data_AF-A0A645F1F2-F1
#
_entry.id   AF-A0A645F1F2-F1
#
_cell.length_a   1.000
_cell.length_b   1.000
_cell.length_c   1.000
_cell.angle_alpha   90.00
_cell.angle_beta   90.00
_cell.angle_gamma   90.00
#
_symmetry.space_group_name_H-M   'P 1'
#
loop_
_entity.id
_entity.type
_entity.pdbx_description
1 polymer ?
#
loop_
_entity_poly.entity_id
_entity_poly.type
_entity_poly.pdbx_seq_one_letter_code
_entity_poly.pdbx_strand_id
1 'polypeptide(L)'
;MSFDTIKEQILACDTEENRMKNYYRVTLKGYVDPEVSVDWLKDELQPSFYYFELNDKELEVDLDIDLLLKENRDNMIGKFIQEMLLEEASPITKKALYYGLEGILKEKVIL
;
A
#
# COMPACT_ATOMS: atom_id res chain seq x y z
N MET A 1 10.00 -10.48 1.31
CA MET A 1 11.19 -9.61 1.47
C MET A 1 10.94 -8.73 2.67
N SER A 2 11.90 -8.51 3.57
CA SER A 2 11.68 -7.62 4.71
C SER A 2 11.80 -6.16 4.28
N PHE A 3 11.21 -5.26 5.06
CA PHE A 3 11.35 -3.83 4.82
C PHE A 3 12.78 -3.34 4.96
N ASP A 4 13.56 -3.91 5.88
CA ASP A 4 14.98 -3.59 6.02
C ASP A 4 15.72 -3.88 4.71
N THR A 5 15.42 -5.00 4.04
CA THR A 5 15.99 -5.30 2.73
C THR A 5 15.59 -4.28 1.67
N ILE A 6 14.32 -3.84 1.66
CA ILE A 6 13.86 -2.81 0.71
C ILE A 6 14.58 -1.49 0.95
N LYS A 7 14.72 -1.07 2.21
CA LYS A 7 15.44 0.13 2.61
C LYS A 7 16.90 0.07 2.19
N GLU A 8 17.58 -1.03 2.47
CA GLU A 8 18.98 -1.25 2.07
C GLU A 8 19.15 -1.16 0.55
N GLN A 9 18.23 -1.76 -0.23
CA GLN A 9 18.25 -1.68 -1.68
C GLN A 9 18.07 -0.25 -2.20
N ILE A 10 17.16 0.52 -1.59
CA ILE A 10 16.95 1.93 -1.96
C ILE A 10 18.19 2.76 -1.64
N LEU A 11 18.80 2.58 -0.46
CA LEU A 11 20.02 3.31 -0.09
C LEU A 11 21.22 2.92 -0.98
N ALA A 12 21.25 1.69 -1.50
CA ALA A 12 22.27 1.23 -2.42
C ALA A 12 22.10 1.75 -3.87
N CYS A 13 21.06 2.55 -4.16
CA CYS A 13 20.81 3.03 -5.53
C CYS A 13 21.89 3.98 -6.05
N ASP A 14 22.63 4.65 -5.15
CA ASP A 14 23.72 5.57 -5.47
C ASP A 14 24.61 5.80 -4.23
N THR A 15 25.72 6.51 -4.39
CA THR A 15 26.55 7.00 -3.29
C THR A 15 25.81 8.08 -2.48
N GLU A 16 26.13 8.18 -1.18
CA GLU A 16 25.53 9.20 -0.30
C GLU A 16 25.74 10.62 -0.82
N GLU A 17 26.94 10.94 -1.35
CA GLU A 17 27.23 12.26 -1.91
C GLU A 17 26.26 12.63 -3.04
N ASN A 18 25.97 11.69 -3.94
CA ASN A 18 25.02 11.92 -5.05
C ASN A 18 23.58 12.01 -4.54
N ARG A 19 23.20 11.16 -3.58
CA ARG A 19 21.86 11.23 -2.95
C ARG A 19 21.60 12.58 -2.30
N MET A 20 22.62 13.23 -1.77
CA MET A 20 22.55 14.55 -1.14
C MET A 20 22.66 15.73 -2.12
N LYS A 21 22.71 15.48 -3.43
CA LYS A 21 22.82 16.54 -4.46
C LYS A 21 21.79 16.43 -5.58
N ASN A 22 21.20 15.25 -5.79
CA ASN A 22 20.25 15.00 -6.87
C ASN A 22 18.83 14.72 -6.35
N TYR A 23 17.88 14.68 -7.28
CA TYR A 23 16.48 14.37 -7.02
C TYR A 23 16.22 12.90 -7.32
N TYR A 24 15.67 12.16 -6.35
CA TYR A 24 15.37 10.75 -6.50
C TYR A 24 13.87 10.50 -6.37
N ARG A 25 13.36 9.66 -7.28
CA ARG A 25 12.03 9.07 -7.18
C ARG A 25 12.17 7.56 -7.20
N VAL A 26 11.62 6.90 -6.19
CA VAL A 26 11.53 5.44 -6.11
C VAL A 26 10.09 5.03 -6.32
N THR A 27 9.85 4.10 -7.26
CA THR A 27 8.53 3.50 -7.47
C THR A 27 8.53 2.09 -6.91
N LEU A 28 7.64 1.81 -5.96
CA LEU A 28 7.38 0.46 -5.46
C LEU A 28 6.38 -0.23 -6.36
N LYS A 29 6.68 -1.49 -6.72
CA LYS A 29 5.84 -2.35 -7.56
C LYS A 29 5.76 -3.73 -6.96
N GLY A 30 4.61 -4.38 -7.09
CA GLY A 30 4.38 -5.74 -6.59
C GLY A 30 3.19 -5.77 -5.63
N TYR A 31 3.22 -6.72 -4.69
CA TYR A 31 2.15 -6.94 -3.73
C TYR A 31 2.59 -6.57 -2.32
N VAL A 32 1.67 -6.00 -1.55
CA VAL A 32 1.87 -5.66 -0.13
C VAL A 32 0.76 -6.23 0.71
N ASP A 33 1.12 -6.67 1.91
CA ASP A 33 0.15 -7.11 2.89
C ASP A 33 -0.80 -5.94 3.27
N PRO A 34 -2.11 -6.20 3.38
CA PRO A 34 -3.11 -5.23 3.83
C PRO A 34 -2.79 -4.51 5.14
N GLU A 35 -2.05 -5.11 6.07
CA GLU A 35 -1.76 -4.51 7.38
C GLU A 35 -0.54 -3.57 7.33
N VAL A 36 0.12 -3.50 6.18
CA VAL A 36 1.41 -2.87 6.04
C VAL A 36 1.29 -1.54 5.31
N SER A 37 1.48 -0.45 6.04
CA SER A 37 1.71 0.87 5.45
C SER A 37 3.16 1.01 5.00
N VAL A 38 3.39 1.73 3.88
CA VAL A 38 4.73 2.11 3.40
C VAL A 38 5.08 3.57 3.72
N ASP A 39 4.20 4.30 4.40
CA ASP A 39 4.41 5.72 4.72
C ASP A 39 5.63 5.91 5.62
N TRP A 40 5.80 5.02 6.61
CA TRP A 40 6.96 5.05 7.50
C TRP A 40 8.28 4.87 6.75
N LEU A 41 8.30 4.10 5.66
CA LEU A 41 9.49 3.89 4.84
C LEU A 41 9.93 5.20 4.17
N LYS A 42 8.97 6.03 3.76
CA LYS A 42 9.25 7.36 3.23
C LYS A 42 9.91 8.25 4.29
N ASP A 43 9.35 8.26 5.50
CA ASP A 43 9.87 9.08 6.61
C ASP A 43 11.29 8.65 7.02
N GLU A 44 11.56 7.34 7.04
CA GLU A 44 12.89 6.82 7.34
C GLU A 44 13.93 7.11 6.25
N LEU A 45 13.52 7.09 4.99
CA LEU A 45 14.43 7.30 3.86
C LEU A 45 14.70 8.78 3.61
N GLN A 46 13.74 9.66 3.88
CA GLN A 46 13.83 11.09 3.57
C GLN A 46 15.15 11.76 4.03
N PRO A 47 15.70 11.50 5.23
CA PRO A 47 16.95 12.11 5.68
C PRO A 47 18.19 11.68 4.87
N SER A 48 18.11 10.59 4.10
CA SER A 48 19.22 10.00 3.34
C SER A 48 19.37 10.57 1.92
N PHE A 49 18.55 11.56 1.58
CA PHE A 49 18.47 12.18 0.25
C PHE A 49 18.23 13.69 0.39
N TYR A 50 18.72 14.47 -0.58
CA TYR A 50 18.39 15.90 -0.68
C TYR A 50 16.91 16.12 -1.04
N TYR A 51 16.41 15.33 -2.00
CA TYR A 51 15.00 15.25 -2.32
C TYR A 51 14.64 13.80 -2.63
N PHE A 52 13.58 13.31 -1.99
CA PHE A 52 13.10 11.95 -2.13
C PHE A 52 11.59 11.91 -2.32
N GLU A 53 11.15 11.20 -3.34
CA GLU A 53 9.75 10.87 -3.58
C GLU A 53 9.59 9.35 -3.61
N LEU A 54 8.75 8.82 -2.72
CA LEU A 54 8.29 7.43 -2.78
C LEU A 54 6.94 7.39 -3.49
N ASN A 55 6.85 6.60 -4.56
CA ASN A 55 5.65 6.38 -5.34
C ASN A 55 5.20 4.92 -5.20
N ASP A 56 4.06 4.69 -4.56
CA ASP A 56 3.47 3.38 -4.28
C ASP A 56 2.20 3.11 -5.11
N LYS A 57 1.94 3.94 -6.14
CA LYS A 57 0.73 3.82 -6.96
C LYS A 57 0.63 2.49 -7.71
N GLU A 58 1.78 1.87 -8.00
CA GLU A 58 1.90 0.58 -8.67
C GLU A 58 2.02 -0.61 -7.70
N LEU A 59 1.85 -0.36 -6.39
CA LEU A 59 1.78 -1.39 -5.38
C LEU A 59 0.33 -1.89 -5.25
N GLU A 60 0.12 -3.18 -5.44
CA GLU A 60 -1.16 -3.86 -5.29
C GLU A 60 -1.28 -4.45 -3.88
N VAL A 61 -2.49 -4.41 -3.30
CA VAL A 61 -2.74 -5.05 -2.01
C VAL A 61 -3.04 -6.53 -2.24
N ASP A 62 -2.36 -7.41 -1.49
CA ASP A 62 -2.59 -8.85 -1.53
C ASP A 62 -3.84 -9.22 -0.71
N LEU A 63 -5.02 -9.01 -1.31
CA LEU A 63 -6.31 -9.33 -0.72
C LEU A 63 -7.05 -10.39 -1.52
N ASP A 64 -7.48 -11.44 -0.82
CA ASP A 64 -8.44 -12.41 -1.35
C ASP A 64 -9.88 -11.89 -1.20
N ILE A 65 -10.33 -11.16 -2.22
CA ILE A 65 -11.67 -10.59 -2.27
C ILE A 65 -12.76 -11.67 -2.29
N ASP A 66 -12.49 -12.82 -2.92
CA ASP A 66 -13.46 -13.92 -3.01
C ASP A 66 -13.70 -14.55 -1.63
N LEU A 67 -12.62 -14.77 -0.87
CA LEU A 67 -12.72 -15.24 0.51
C LEU A 67 -13.46 -14.22 1.39
N LEU A 68 -13.08 -12.94 1.31
CA LEU A 68 -13.72 -11.87 2.10
C LEU A 68 -15.23 -11.77 1.82
N LEU A 69 -15.62 -11.85 0.55
CA LEU A 69 -17.02 -11.82 0.16
C LEU A 69 -17.77 -13.05 0.66
N LYS A 70 -17.17 -14.24 0.57
CA LYS A 70 -17.76 -15.49 1.05
C LYS A 70 -18.02 -15.43 2.56
N GLU A 71 -17.07 -14.92 3.33
CA GLU A 71 -17.18 -14.83 4.80
C GLU A 71 -18.16 -13.73 5.25
N ASN A 72 -18.38 -12.71 4.42
CA ASN A 72 -19.19 -11.54 4.77
C ASN A 72 -20.49 -11.40 3.95
N ARG A 73 -20.89 -12.45 3.22
CA ARG A 73 -21.99 -12.43 2.25
C ARG A 73 -23.28 -11.82 2.78
N ASP A 74 -23.60 -12.07 4.05
CA ASP A 74 -24.86 -11.68 4.67
C ASP A 74 -24.77 -10.41 5.54
N ASN A 75 -23.65 -9.68 5.48
CA ASN A 75 -23.44 -8.46 6.26
C ASN A 75 -23.05 -7.24 5.41
N MET A 76 -22.86 -6.09 6.07
CA MET A 76 -22.57 -4.82 5.40
C MET A 76 -21.24 -4.82 4.62
N ILE A 77 -20.25 -5.60 5.06
CA ILE A 77 -18.96 -5.76 4.36
C ILE A 77 -19.20 -6.46 3.02
N GLY A 78 -19.95 -7.57 3.01
CA GLY A 78 -20.26 -8.29 1.77
C GLY A 78 -21.04 -7.43 0.77
N LYS A 79 -22.02 -6.65 1.24
CA LYS A 79 -22.74 -5.68 0.39
C LYS A 79 -21.82 -4.61 -0.19
N PHE A 80 -20.91 -4.07 0.64
CA PHE A 80 -19.93 -3.08 0.18
C PHE A 80 -19.01 -3.66 -0.91
N ILE A 81 -18.48 -4.88 -0.70
CA ILE A 81 -17.64 -5.56 -1.70
C ILE A 81 -18.42 -5.77 -3.00
N GLN A 82 -19.67 -6.23 -2.94
CA GLN A 82 -20.51 -6.46 -4.13
C GLN A 82 -20.71 -5.18 -4.94
N GLU A 83 -21.07 -4.06 -4.31
CA GLU A 83 -21.24 -2.79 -5.00
C GLU A 83 -19.93 -2.31 -5.64
N MET A 84 -18.81 -2.43 -4.93
CA MET A 84 -17.48 -2.08 -5.46
C MET A 84 -17.06 -2.94 -6.65
N LEU A 85 -17.51 -4.19 -6.74
CA LEU A 85 -17.23 -5.09 -7.87
C LEU A 85 -18.09 -4.79 -9.11
N LEU A 86 -19.14 -3.96 -9.00
CA LEU A 86 -19.92 -3.49 -10.15
C LEU A 86 -19.20 -2.37 -10.93
N GLU A 87 -18.28 -1.67 -10.28
CA GLU A 87 -17.45 -0.62 -10.89
C GLU A 87 -16.38 -1.23 -11.81
N GLU A 88 -15.86 -0.41 -12.74
CA GLU A 88 -14.75 -0.85 -13.60
C GLU A 88 -13.53 -1.22 -12.74
N ALA A 89 -13.00 -2.42 -12.97
CA ALA A 89 -11.82 -2.92 -12.28
C ALA A 89 -10.59 -2.10 -12.67
N SER A 90 -10.27 -1.12 -11.84
CA SER A 90 -9.07 -0.29 -11.97
C SER A 90 -8.21 -0.38 -10.70
N PRO A 91 -6.91 -0.05 -10.76
CA PRO A 91 -6.07 0.06 -9.57
C PRO A 91 -6.65 1.03 -8.53
N ILE A 92 -7.34 2.08 -8.98
CA ILE A 92 -8.01 3.06 -8.11
C ILE A 92 -9.20 2.41 -7.39
N THR A 93 -10.06 1.70 -8.13
CA THR A 93 -11.24 1.02 -7.59
C THR A 93 -10.83 -0.06 -6.58
N LYS A 94 -9.77 -0.82 -6.87
CA LYS A 94 -9.20 -1.81 -5.94
C LYS A 94 -8.65 -1.16 -4.67
N LYS A 95 -7.90 -0.06 -4.78
CA LYS A 95 -7.42 0.69 -3.62
C LYS A 95 -8.58 1.27 -2.80
N ALA A 96 -9.62 1.80 -3.45
CA ALA A 96 -10.81 2.31 -2.77
C ALA A 96 -11.57 1.22 -2.01
N LEU A 97 -11.71 0.03 -2.62
CA LEU A 97 -12.27 -1.16 -1.95
C LEU A 97 -11.45 -1.51 -0.70
N TYR A 98 -10.13 -1.59 -0.82
CA TYR A 98 -9.24 -1.86 0.32
C TYR A 98 -9.38 -0.82 1.44
N TYR A 99 -9.26 0.48 1.15
CA TYR A 99 -9.38 1.53 2.17
C TYR A 99 -10.77 1.54 2.82
N GLY A 100 -11.83 1.28 2.04
CA GLY A 100 -13.17 1.13 2.59
C GLY A 100 -13.28 -0.06 3.55
N LEU A 101 -12.71 -1.21 3.18
CA LEU A 101 -12.65 -2.39 4.04
C LEU A 101 -11.85 -2.13 5.32
N GLU A 102 -10.69 -1.48 5.21
CA GLU A 102 -9.86 -1.09 6.34
C GLU A 102 -10.64 -0.20 7.33
N GLY A 103 -11.36 0.79 6.83
CA GLY A 103 -12.21 1.66 7.66
C GLY A 103 -13.32 0.87 8.38
N ILE A 104 -14.05 0.03 7.66
CA ILE A 104 -15.14 -0.78 8.23
C ILE A 104 -14.62 -1.80 9.26
N LEU A 105 -13.47 -2.42 9.00
CA LEU A 105 -12.87 -3.41 9.91
C LEU A 105 -12.31 -2.76 11.17
N LYS A 106 -11.71 -1.57 11.07
CA LYS A 106 -11.26 -0.80 12.24
C LYS A 106 -12.42 -0.43 13.17
N GLU A 107 -13.60 -0.11 12.63
CA GLU A 107 -14.79 0.16 13.44
C GLU A 107 -15.31 -1.07 14.20
N LYS A 108 -15.16 -2.28 13.64
CA LYS A 108 -15.54 -3.53 14.32
C LYS A 108 -14.66 -3.88 15.52
N VAL A 109 -13.42 -3.39 15.58
CA VAL A 109 -12.46 -3.69 16.67
C VAL A 109 -12.69 -2.81 17.91
N ILE A 110 -13.58 -1.81 17.83
CA ILE A 110 -13.98 -0.97 18.97
C ILE A 110 -15.33 -1.46 19.53
N LEU A 111 -15.36 -2.65 20.15
CA LEU A 111 -16.40 -3.10 21.10
C LEU A 111 -15.80 -4.04 22.15
#